data_AF-X1K0P8-F1
#
_entry.id   AF-X1K0P8-F1
#
_cell.length_a   1.000
_cell.length_b   1.000
_cell.length_c   1.000
_cell.angle_alpha   90.00
_cell.angle_beta   90.00
_cell.angle_gamma   90.00
#
_symmetry.space_group_name_H-M   'P 1'
#
loop_
_entity.id
_entity.type
_entity.pdbx_description
1 polymer ?
#
loop_
_entity_poly.entity_id
_entity_poly.type
_entity_poly.pdbx_seq_one_letter_code
_entity_poly.pdbx_strand_id
1 'polypeptide(L)'
;KSEVKKSITNEPKEIEIEQGQVRVLNDIVYYFLHVKIGKGFDINQNSTELSKKVKELKRAHPYFFEYRGNGLIYPSKLAIETGKAISFYNRSKKLITKLEVEDYLIQIA
;
A
#
# COMPACT_ATOMS: atom_id res chain seq x y z
N LYS A 1 43.53 -1.56 -15.34
CA LYS A 1 42.08 -1.64 -15.61
C LYS A 1 41.38 -1.14 -14.36
N SER A 2 40.78 0.05 -14.43
CA SER A 2 40.17 0.72 -13.28
C SER A 2 38.85 0.05 -12.93
N GLU A 3 38.73 -0.47 -11.71
CA GLU A 3 37.46 -0.90 -11.14
C GLU A 3 36.70 0.33 -10.65
N VAL A 4 35.73 0.77 -11.43
CA VAL A 4 34.75 1.79 -11.02
C VAL A 4 33.83 1.13 -10.00
N LYS A 5 34.09 1.36 -8.70
CA LYS A 5 33.12 1.12 -7.63
C LYS A 5 31.90 1.99 -7.89
N LYS A 6 30.87 1.43 -8.52
CA LYS A 6 29.52 2.02 -8.52
C LYS A 6 29.05 2.04 -7.06
N SER A 7 29.16 3.19 -6.42
CA SER A 7 28.38 3.51 -5.22
C SER A 7 26.91 3.49 -5.63
N ILE A 8 26.20 2.40 -5.32
CA ILE A 8 24.75 2.35 -5.43
C ILE A 8 24.23 3.14 -4.22
N THR A 9 24.05 4.44 -4.39
CA THR A 9 23.16 5.21 -3.52
C THR A 9 21.76 4.64 -3.77
N ASN A 10 21.27 3.78 -2.87
CA ASN A 10 19.90 3.28 -2.91
C ASN A 10 18.96 4.42 -2.53
N GLU A 11 18.64 5.28 -3.49
CA GLU A 11 17.54 6.23 -3.32
C GLU A 11 16.23 5.43 -3.22
N PRO A 12 15.37 5.76 -2.23
CA PRO A 12 14.10 5.06 -2.06
C PRO A 12 13.21 5.26 -3.29
N LYS A 13 12.48 4.22 -3.68
CA LYS A 13 11.52 4.28 -4.77
C LYS A 13 10.35 5.19 -4.37
N GLU A 14 10.19 6.28 -5.09
CA GLU A 14 9.10 7.21 -4.83
C GLU A 14 7.77 6.68 -5.35
N ILE A 15 6.74 6.81 -4.52
CA ILE A 15 5.35 6.50 -4.82
C ILE A 15 4.52 7.72 -4.44
N GLU A 16 3.85 8.32 -5.42
CA GLU A 16 2.83 9.32 -5.17
C GLU A 16 1.47 8.64 -4.95
N ILE A 17 0.73 9.10 -3.95
CA ILE A 17 -0.62 8.63 -3.63
C ILE A 17 -1.50 9.82 -3.27
N GLU A 18 -2.70 9.88 -3.81
CA GLU A 18 -3.65 10.95 -3.50
C GLU A 18 -4.22 10.78 -2.08
N GLN A 19 -4.53 11.88 -1.41
CA GLN A 19 -5.15 11.86 -0.08
C GLN A 19 -6.42 10.97 0.00
N GLY A 20 -7.21 10.90 -1.07
CA GLY A 20 -8.38 10.03 -1.16
C GLY A 20 -8.01 8.53 -1.14
N GLN A 21 -6.95 8.17 -1.85
CA GLN A 21 -6.43 6.80 -1.93
C GLN A 21 -5.74 6.37 -0.63
N VAL A 22 -5.13 7.29 0.12
CA VAL A 22 -4.56 7.05 1.46
C VAL A 22 -5.62 6.51 2.42
N ARG A 23 -6.83 7.11 2.41
CA ARG A 23 -7.95 6.62 3.25
C ARG A 23 -8.37 5.21 2.84
N VAL A 24 -8.50 4.98 1.53
CA VAL A 24 -8.88 3.67 0.98
C VAL A 24 -7.84 2.60 1.35
N LEU A 25 -6.55 2.91 1.23
CA LEU A 25 -5.46 2.00 1.63
C LEU A 25 -5.56 1.64 3.11
N ASN A 26 -5.77 2.64 3.97
CA ASN A 26 -5.92 2.42 5.41
C ASN A 26 -7.11 1.51 5.74
N ASP A 27 -8.27 1.73 5.11
CA ASP A 27 -9.47 0.92 5.32
C ASP A 27 -9.27 -0.53 4.84
N ILE A 28 -8.63 -0.72 3.67
CA ILE A 28 -8.31 -2.04 3.13
C ILE A 28 -7.39 -2.80 4.08
N VAL A 29 -6.33 -2.16 4.58
CA VAL A 29 -5.37 -2.78 5.51
C VAL A 29 -6.05 -3.11 6.83
N TYR A 30 -6.83 -2.18 7.38
CA TYR A 30 -7.59 -2.42 8.61
C TYR A 30 -8.53 -3.63 8.45
N TYR A 31 -9.31 -3.66 7.38
CA TYR A 31 -10.24 -4.74 7.12
C TYR A 31 -9.53 -6.08 6.90
N PHE A 32 -8.39 -6.07 6.19
CA PHE A 32 -7.57 -7.26 5.96
C PHE A 32 -7.05 -7.86 7.28
N LEU A 33 -6.50 -7.01 8.17
CA LEU A 33 -5.88 -7.44 9.42
C LEU A 33 -6.91 -7.84 10.48
N HIS A 34 -8.02 -7.09 10.60
CA HIS A 34 -8.92 -7.21 11.74
C HIS A 34 -10.27 -7.89 11.43
N VAL A 35 -10.74 -7.84 10.17
CA VAL A 35 -12.06 -8.38 9.80
C VAL A 35 -11.94 -9.66 8.98
N LYS A 36 -11.14 -9.65 7.91
CA LYS A 36 -10.88 -10.82 7.06
C LYS A 36 -9.84 -11.75 7.66
N ILE A 37 -9.00 -11.27 8.57
CA ILE A 37 -7.93 -12.03 9.25
C ILE A 37 -7.07 -12.75 8.20
N GLY A 38 -6.53 -11.99 7.25
CA GLY A 38 -5.61 -12.52 6.24
C GLY A 38 -6.26 -13.23 5.05
N LYS A 39 -7.59 -13.36 4.98
CA LYS A 39 -8.27 -14.14 3.93
C LYS A 39 -8.23 -13.55 2.51
N GLY A 40 -7.69 -12.35 2.31
CA GLY A 40 -7.62 -11.71 0.99
C GLY A 40 -8.96 -11.24 0.43
N PHE A 41 -8.92 -10.67 -0.78
CA PHE A 41 -10.05 -10.01 -1.44
C PHE A 41 -10.37 -10.66 -2.78
N ASP A 42 -11.64 -11.01 -2.98
CA ASP A 42 -12.18 -11.34 -4.30
C ASP A 42 -12.63 -10.03 -4.98
N ILE A 43 -11.94 -9.67 -6.05
CA ILE A 43 -12.21 -8.46 -6.85
C ILE A 43 -12.89 -8.76 -8.19
N ASN A 44 -13.11 -10.03 -8.50
CA ASN A 44 -13.80 -10.47 -9.71
C ASN A 44 -15.32 -10.43 -9.48
N GLN A 45 -15.74 -10.77 -8.27
CA GLN A 45 -17.08 -10.50 -7.80
C GLN A 45 -17.14 -9.03 -7.38
N ASN A 46 -17.63 -8.14 -8.26
CA ASN A 46 -17.92 -6.73 -7.93
C ASN A 46 -19.08 -6.59 -6.88
N SER A 47 -19.20 -7.55 -5.96
CA SER A 47 -20.33 -7.74 -5.04
C SER A 47 -20.34 -6.74 -3.89
N THR A 48 -19.20 -6.14 -3.55
CA THR A 48 -19.10 -5.18 -2.43
C THR A 48 -18.40 -3.89 -2.84
N GLU A 49 -18.74 -2.79 -2.16
CA GLU A 49 -18.04 -1.51 -2.30
C GLU A 49 -16.55 -1.63 -1.98
N LEU A 50 -16.20 -2.46 -0.99
CA LEU A 50 -14.80 -2.75 -0.64
C LEU A 50 -14.07 -3.44 -1.79
N SER A 51 -14.67 -4.45 -2.43
CA SER A 51 -14.07 -5.11 -3.61
C SER A 51 -13.83 -4.12 -4.76
N LYS A 52 -14.75 -3.15 -4.97
CA LYS A 52 -14.56 -2.08 -5.96
C LYS A 52 -13.38 -1.17 -5.60
N LYS A 53 -13.31 -0.71 -4.35
CA LYS A 53 -12.19 0.10 -3.83
C LYS A 53 -10.84 -0.61 -3.95
N VAL A 54 -10.77 -1.89 -3.61
CA VAL A 54 -9.55 -2.70 -3.79
C VAL A 54 -9.15 -2.79 -5.25
N LYS A 55 -10.12 -3.00 -6.14
CA LYS A 55 -9.88 -3.09 -7.59
C LYS A 55 -9.37 -1.77 -8.19
N GLU A 56 -9.95 -0.65 -7.78
CA GLU A 56 -9.54 0.69 -8.20
C GLU A 56 -8.15 1.03 -7.67
N LEU A 57 -7.90 0.82 -6.37
CA LEU A 57 -6.60 1.08 -5.77
C LEU A 57 -5.50 0.19 -6.37
N LYS A 58 -5.81 -1.07 -6.67
CA LYS A 58 -4.87 -1.97 -7.35
C LYS A 58 -4.51 -1.49 -8.76
N ARG A 59 -5.46 -0.90 -9.49
CA ARG A 59 -5.20 -0.35 -10.83
C ARG A 59 -4.27 0.86 -10.77
N ALA A 60 -4.47 1.73 -9.78
CA ALA A 60 -3.63 2.91 -9.58
C ALA A 60 -2.24 2.55 -9.03
N HIS A 61 -2.19 1.62 -8.07
CA HIS A 61 -0.99 1.31 -7.29
C HIS A 61 -0.79 -0.22 -7.16
N PRO A 62 -0.38 -0.91 -8.24
CA PRO A 62 -0.30 -2.36 -8.26
C PRO A 62 0.69 -2.94 -7.24
N TYR A 63 1.74 -2.20 -6.86
CA TYR A 63 2.75 -2.61 -5.86
C TYR A 63 2.21 -2.72 -4.42
N PHE A 64 1.04 -2.15 -4.14
CA PHE A 64 0.36 -2.36 -2.86
C PHE A 64 -0.34 -3.72 -2.77
N PHE A 65 -0.30 -4.52 -3.83
CA PHE A 65 -1.05 -5.77 -3.89
C PHE A 65 -0.20 -6.92 -4.43
N GLU A 66 -0.51 -8.11 -3.96
CA GLU A 66 0.12 -9.35 -4.37
C GLU A 66 -0.93 -10.42 -4.71
N TYR A 67 -0.57 -11.31 -5.62
CA TYR A 67 -1.39 -12.45 -6.02
C TYR A 67 -0.73 -13.75 -5.55
N ARG A 68 -1.53 -14.63 -4.93
CA ARG A 68 -1.04 -15.89 -4.33
C ARG A 68 -1.53 -17.15 -5.05
N GLY A 69 -2.04 -17.04 -6.27
CA GLY A 69 -2.44 -18.21 -7.08
C GLY A 69 -3.85 -18.73 -6.86
N ASN A 70 -4.57 -18.26 -5.83
CA ASN A 70 -5.89 -18.77 -5.43
C ASN A 70 -7.08 -17.89 -5.88
N GLY A 71 -6.87 -17.01 -6.86
CA GLY A 71 -7.91 -16.09 -7.35
C GLY A 71 -8.15 -14.86 -6.44
N LEU A 72 -7.47 -14.75 -5.30
CA LEU A 72 -7.62 -13.65 -4.36
C LEU A 72 -6.44 -12.67 -4.43
N ILE A 73 -6.74 -11.42 -4.10
CA ILE A 73 -5.77 -10.33 -3.99
C ILE A 73 -5.48 -10.05 -2.53
N TYR A 74 -4.22 -9.83 -2.22
CA TYR A 74 -3.74 -9.55 -0.86
C TYR A 74 -3.02 -8.21 -0.85
N PRO A 75 -3.12 -7.42 0.24
CA PRO A 75 -2.21 -6.31 0.45
C PRO A 75 -0.77 -6.83 0.53
N SER A 76 0.16 -6.18 -0.17
CA SER A 76 1.58 -6.48 -0.05
C SER A 76 2.13 -6.04 1.32
N LYS A 77 3.35 -6.46 1.65
CA LYS A 77 4.04 -5.99 2.86
C LYS A 77 4.11 -4.46 2.91
N LEU A 78 4.47 -3.83 1.79
CA LEU A 78 4.49 -2.37 1.65
C LEU A 78 3.12 -1.75 2.00
N ALA A 79 2.03 -2.29 1.45
CA ALA A 79 0.70 -1.79 1.75
C ALA A 79 0.35 -1.90 3.24
N ILE A 80 0.68 -3.03 3.86
CA ILE A 80 0.43 -3.27 5.28
C ILE A 80 1.19 -2.26 6.15
N GLU A 81 2.49 -2.06 5.90
CA GLU A 81 3.31 -1.14 6.67
C GLU A 81 2.89 0.32 6.43
N THR A 82 2.63 0.71 5.19
CA THR A 82 2.08 2.04 4.87
C THR A 82 0.73 2.27 5.56
N GLY A 83 -0.18 1.31 5.53
CA GLY A 83 -1.48 1.40 6.20
C GLY A 83 -1.36 1.53 7.72
N LYS A 84 -0.45 0.78 8.35
CA LYS A 84 -0.16 0.93 9.79
C LYS A 84 0.39 2.31 10.12
N ALA A 85 1.32 2.83 9.31
CA ALA A 85 1.88 4.16 9.47
C ALA A 85 0.77 5.22 9.37
N ILE A 86 -0.06 5.18 8.32
CA ILE A 86 -1.21 6.07 8.15
C ILE A 86 -2.14 6.02 9.37
N SER A 87 -2.49 4.82 9.83
CA SER A 87 -3.31 4.62 11.04
C SER A 87 -2.70 5.28 12.28
N PHE A 88 -1.39 5.13 12.50
CA PHE A 88 -0.69 5.75 13.61
C PHE A 88 -0.78 7.29 13.56
N TYR A 89 -0.48 7.87 12.41
CA TYR A 89 -0.54 9.32 12.24
C TYR A 89 -1.96 9.89 12.32
N ASN A 90 -2.96 9.19 11.79
CA ASN A 90 -4.37 9.58 11.92
C ASN A 90 -4.78 9.71 13.39
N ARG A 91 -4.28 8.84 14.28
CA ARG A 91 -4.50 8.95 15.73
C ARG A 91 -3.80 10.15 16.35
N SER A 92 -2.65 10.55 15.79
CA SER A 92 -1.88 11.69 16.26
C SER A 92 -2.41 13.06 15.80
N LYS A 93 -3.45 13.09 14.93
CA LYS A 93 -4.02 14.30 14.29
C LYS A 93 -3.01 15.17 13.53
N LYS A 94 -1.83 14.63 13.20
CA LYS A 94 -0.83 15.30 12.38
C LYS A 94 -1.14 15.07 10.91
N LEU A 95 -0.93 16.11 10.11
CA LEU A 95 -0.96 16.00 8.66
C LEU A 95 0.28 15.22 8.20
N ILE A 96 0.09 14.25 7.32
CA ILE A 96 1.17 13.50 6.69
C ILE A 96 1.27 13.97 5.26
N THR A 97 2.46 14.39 4.85
CA THR A 97 2.78 14.65 3.44
C THR A 97 3.74 13.62 2.86
N LYS A 98 4.51 12.93 3.71
CA LYS A 98 5.50 11.92 3.32
C LYS A 98 5.59 10.80 4.36
N LEU A 99 5.81 9.56 3.90
CA LEU A 99 6.10 8.40 4.72
C LEU A 99 7.27 7.62 4.12
N GLU A 100 8.28 7.33 4.93
CA GLU A 100 9.33 6.37 4.57
C GLU A 100 8.94 4.97 5.05
N VAL A 101 8.88 4.02 4.13
CA VAL A 101 8.52 2.64 4.39
C VAL A 101 9.51 1.73 3.67
N GLU A 102 10.43 1.14 4.41
CA GLU A 102 11.54 0.33 3.86
C GLU A 102 12.29 1.12 2.77
N ASP A 103 12.38 0.58 1.55
CA ASP A 103 13.05 1.19 0.40
C ASP A 103 12.11 2.12 -0.39
N TYR A 104 10.99 2.56 0.18
CA TYR A 104 9.98 3.38 -0.48
C TYR A 104 9.75 4.71 0.22
N LEU A 105 9.59 5.77 -0.57
CA LEU A 105 9.12 7.07 -0.11
C LEU A 105 7.71 7.30 -0.66
N ILE A 106 6.71 7.24 0.22
CA ILE A 106 5.32 7.53 -0.12
C ILE A 106 5.08 9.03 0.02
N GLN A 107 4.86 9.73 -1.09
CA GLN A 107 4.47 11.14 -1.11
C GLN A 107 2.95 11.25 -1.22
N ILE A 108 2.34 12.03 -0.34
CA ILE A 108 0.89 12.22 -0.30
C ILE A 108 0.55 13.56 -0.94
N ALA A 109 -0.18 13.52 -2.04
CA ALA A 109 -0.62 14.67 -2.84
C ALA A 109 -2.06 15.10 -2.52
#